data_AF-A0AAN6M4G2-F1
#
_entry.id   AF-A0AAN6M4G2-F1
#
_cell.length_a   1.000
_cell.length_b   1.000
_cell.length_c   1.000
_cell.angle_alpha   90.00
_cell.angle_beta   90.00
_cell.angle_gamma   90.00
#
_symmetry.space_group_name_H-M   'P 1'
#
loop_
_entity.id
_entity.type
_entity.pdbx_description
1 polymer ?
#
loop_
_entity_poly.entity_id
_entity_poly.type
_entity_poly.pdbx_seq_one_letter_code
_entity_poly.pdbx_strand_id
1 'polypeptide(L)'
;MAQRRINNPALLYALLAKFRQILSIPVFATTQNKARLGETVPELLLDAPGGVKTITHADKTRFSMFTPEVRTGIASLNSPLSCVIVGIESHICVTQTALDLLNDGHSVYVIADGVSSMNKEEVPIALARLRHAGVQVVSSESFMYEVMGDAAIPEFKEMIKLVKETQQIVEVFLNAVKVSVYQVEEFASAPTHLAEATVEGLTAPPAKLKYSRGDEKVKGKELSDIDSQEAAFKYILEHLQKDDGLPELSKTEDIHFTCHRVVHGGDYPRAQIIDKETYHHIEELSDLAPLHNAPALSIVKTVSEILPHAKNIAYFDSSFHATIPKHICTYPIDQSVAGKNKLRKYGFHGISYQFITDAVSSHLGKPVSSLNIIALHLGSGASACCIKSGRSHDTSMGLTPLAGLPGATRSGSIDPSLMFHFTHSASRPSRSASAHMHITQAEEILNKQSGWKSLTGTTDFGAISASEDES
;
A
#
# COMPACT_ATOMS: atom_id res chain seq x y z
N MET A 1 -28.90 18.57 -1.08
CA MET A 1 -27.46 18.44 -0.75
C MET A 1 -26.94 17.01 -1.00
N ALA A 2 -27.72 16.16 -1.67
CA ALA A 2 -27.75 16.00 -3.12
C ALA A 2 -26.56 15.23 -3.67
N GLN A 3 -26.86 14.14 -4.38
CA GLN A 3 -26.07 13.08 -5.03
C GLN A 3 -24.54 13.18 -5.24
N ARG A 4 -23.88 14.32 -5.02
CA ARG A 4 -22.42 14.52 -4.89
C ARG A 4 -21.78 13.83 -3.67
N ARG A 5 -22.35 12.73 -3.17
CA ARG A 5 -21.91 12.05 -1.94
C ARG A 5 -21.54 10.58 -2.16
N ILE A 6 -21.18 10.23 -3.39
CA ILE A 6 -20.46 8.99 -3.66
C ILE A 6 -18.99 9.28 -3.33
N ASN A 7 -18.36 8.49 -2.45
CA ASN A 7 -16.95 8.69 -2.11
C ASN A 7 -16.02 8.47 -3.32
N ASN A 8 -16.50 7.76 -4.34
CA ASN A 8 -15.81 7.51 -5.61
C ASN A 8 -16.83 7.32 -6.76
N PRO A 9 -17.42 8.40 -7.31
CA PRO A 9 -18.39 8.31 -8.42
C PRO A 9 -17.75 7.74 -9.69
N ALA A 10 -16.43 7.87 -9.84
CA ALA A 10 -15.68 7.28 -10.93
C ALA A 10 -15.65 5.75 -10.85
N LEU A 11 -15.54 5.15 -9.66
CA LEU A 11 -15.60 3.69 -9.47
C LEU A 11 -17.01 3.15 -9.77
N LEU A 12 -18.06 3.84 -9.31
CA LEU A 12 -19.45 3.45 -9.58
C LEU A 12 -19.79 3.61 -11.07
N TYR A 13 -19.35 4.69 -11.71
CA TYR A 13 -19.46 4.89 -13.15
C TYR A 13 -18.68 3.82 -13.93
N ALA A 14 -17.45 3.54 -13.51
CA ALA A 14 -16.61 2.51 -14.11
C ALA A 14 -17.31 1.15 -14.02
N LEU A 15 -17.87 0.76 -12.86
CA LEU A 15 -18.68 -0.45 -12.70
C LEU A 15 -19.91 -0.47 -13.64
N LEU A 16 -20.70 0.59 -13.69
CA LEU A 16 -21.93 0.66 -14.49
C LEU A 16 -21.69 0.71 -16.00
N ALA A 17 -20.66 1.44 -16.45
CA ALA A 17 -20.22 1.48 -17.84
C ALA A 17 -19.68 0.10 -18.30
N LYS A 18 -18.92 -0.58 -17.43
CA LYS A 18 -18.34 -1.92 -17.66
C LYS A 18 -19.39 -3.02 -17.83
N PHE A 19 -20.40 -3.05 -16.95
CA PHE A 19 -21.44 -4.10 -16.99
C PHE A 19 -22.26 -4.09 -18.27
N ARG A 20 -22.43 -2.92 -18.90
CA ARG A 20 -23.17 -2.80 -20.15
C ARG A 20 -22.29 -3.00 -21.38
N GLN A 21 -21.09 -2.40 -21.43
CA GLN A 21 -20.24 -2.48 -22.62
C GLN A 21 -19.65 -3.88 -22.86
N ILE A 22 -19.31 -4.59 -21.78
CA ILE A 22 -18.60 -5.87 -21.88
C ILE A 22 -19.57 -7.05 -21.71
N LEU A 23 -20.52 -6.95 -20.79
CA LEU A 23 -21.35 -8.09 -20.35
C LEU A 23 -22.83 -7.99 -20.76
N SER A 24 -23.22 -6.92 -21.48
CA SER A 24 -24.61 -6.67 -21.93
C SER A 24 -25.66 -6.76 -20.80
N ILE A 25 -25.29 -6.47 -19.55
CA ILE A 25 -26.18 -6.60 -18.40
C ILE A 25 -27.20 -5.45 -18.41
N PRO A 26 -28.51 -5.73 -18.26
CA PRO A 26 -29.52 -4.69 -18.21
C PRO A 26 -29.40 -3.81 -16.97
N VAL A 27 -29.47 -2.48 -17.14
CA VAL A 27 -29.27 -1.51 -16.05
C VAL A 27 -30.58 -0.86 -15.63
N PHE A 28 -30.82 -0.86 -14.31
CA PHE A 28 -31.91 -0.15 -13.65
C PHE A 28 -31.33 0.93 -12.74
N ALA A 29 -31.96 2.10 -12.71
CA ALA A 29 -31.55 3.21 -11.87
C ALA A 29 -32.74 3.81 -11.12
N THR A 30 -32.46 4.39 -9.96
CA THR A 30 -33.45 5.21 -9.25
C THR A 30 -32.77 6.42 -8.63
N THR A 31 -33.45 7.56 -8.65
CA THR A 31 -33.06 8.78 -7.94
C THR A 31 -33.91 8.90 -6.67
N GLN A 32 -33.31 9.17 -5.51
CA GLN A 32 -34.07 9.39 -4.28
C GLN A 32 -34.55 10.83 -4.21
N ASN A 33 -35.86 11.07 -4.29
CA ASN A 33 -36.52 12.36 -4.10
C ASN A 33 -35.81 13.51 -4.83
N LYS A 34 -35.83 13.48 -6.15
CA LYS A 34 -35.15 14.41 -7.05
C LYS A 34 -35.44 15.88 -6.72
N ALA A 35 -36.69 16.20 -6.38
CA ALA A 35 -37.09 17.56 -6.04
C ALA A 35 -36.38 18.11 -4.79
N ARG A 36 -36.06 17.26 -3.80
CA ARG A 36 -35.42 17.67 -2.54
C ARG A 36 -33.91 17.41 -2.52
N LEU A 37 -33.48 16.34 -3.18
CA LEU A 37 -32.10 15.85 -3.16
C LEU A 37 -31.39 16.05 -4.50
N GLY A 38 -31.99 16.69 -5.50
CA GLY A 38 -31.33 16.98 -6.77
C GLY A 38 -31.20 15.76 -7.68
N GLU A 39 -30.49 15.96 -8.79
CA GLU A 39 -30.26 14.95 -9.82
C GLU A 39 -29.13 13.99 -9.49
N THR A 40 -29.16 12.80 -10.08
CA THR A 40 -28.02 11.88 -10.04
C THR A 40 -26.76 12.54 -10.59
N VAL A 41 -25.61 12.19 -10.02
CA VAL A 41 -24.30 12.69 -10.45
C VAL A 41 -24.11 12.50 -11.96
N PRO A 42 -23.76 13.58 -12.70
CA PRO A 42 -23.62 13.53 -14.15
C PRO A 42 -22.52 12.56 -14.59
N GLU A 43 -21.54 12.28 -13.72
CA GLU A 43 -20.46 11.32 -13.95
C GLU A 43 -20.97 9.91 -14.23
N LEU A 44 -22.19 9.53 -13.82
CA LEU A 44 -22.76 8.22 -14.13
C LEU A 44 -23.26 8.08 -15.59
N LEU A 45 -23.39 9.19 -16.32
CA LEU A 45 -23.90 9.27 -17.70
C LEU A 45 -25.17 8.43 -17.95
N LEU A 46 -26.07 8.35 -16.96
CA LEU A 46 -27.33 7.63 -17.10
C LEU A 46 -28.22 8.36 -18.12
N ASP A 47 -28.61 7.64 -19.17
CA ASP A 47 -29.46 8.11 -20.27
C ASP A 47 -28.91 9.33 -21.05
N ALA A 48 -27.63 9.67 -20.85
CA ALA A 48 -26.93 10.70 -21.61
C ALA A 48 -26.47 10.17 -22.99
N PRO A 49 -26.26 11.05 -24.00
CA PRO A 49 -25.68 10.65 -25.29
C PRO A 49 -24.32 9.95 -25.11
N GLY A 50 -24.20 8.71 -25.60
CA GLY A 50 -22.99 7.89 -25.40
C GLY A 50 -22.86 7.23 -24.01
N GLY A 51 -23.84 7.43 -23.13
CA GLY A 51 -23.86 6.90 -21.77
C GLY A 51 -24.63 5.58 -21.59
N VAL A 52 -24.93 5.25 -20.33
CA VAL A 52 -25.63 4.01 -19.94
C VAL A 52 -27.14 4.22 -20.06
N LYS A 53 -27.78 3.53 -21.01
CA LYS A 53 -29.22 3.52 -21.21
C LYS A 53 -29.86 2.57 -20.22
N THR A 54 -30.76 3.10 -19.41
CA THR A 54 -31.48 2.34 -18.39
C THR A 54 -32.74 1.68 -18.98
N ILE A 55 -33.15 0.54 -18.43
CA ILE A 55 -34.52 0.00 -18.66
C ILE A 55 -35.53 0.87 -17.93
N THR A 56 -35.17 1.30 -16.72
CA THR A 56 -35.99 2.17 -15.89
C THR A 56 -35.08 3.10 -15.10
N HIS A 57 -35.39 4.39 -15.12
CA HIS A 57 -34.79 5.42 -14.27
C HIS A 57 -35.91 6.16 -13.53
N ALA A 58 -36.29 5.65 -12.35
CA ALA A 58 -37.42 6.17 -11.59
C ALA A 58 -36.98 7.18 -10.51
N ASP A 59 -37.76 8.23 -10.28
CA ASP A 59 -37.66 9.03 -9.05
C ASP A 59 -38.47 8.36 -7.94
N LYS A 60 -37.88 8.19 -6.76
CA LYS A 60 -38.51 7.46 -5.66
C LYS A 60 -38.42 8.17 -4.33
N THR A 61 -39.47 8.05 -3.53
CA THR A 61 -39.46 8.40 -2.10
C THR A 61 -39.24 7.18 -1.22
N ARG A 62 -39.52 5.96 -1.72
CA ARG A 62 -39.25 4.68 -1.04
C ARG A 62 -37.75 4.45 -0.88
N PHE A 63 -37.34 3.85 0.22
CA PHE A 63 -35.93 3.50 0.44
C PHE A 63 -35.46 2.37 -0.48
N SER A 64 -36.26 1.32 -0.67
CA SER A 64 -36.00 0.28 -1.68
C SER A 64 -36.16 0.79 -3.12
N MET A 65 -35.29 0.32 -4.03
CA MET A 65 -35.42 0.52 -5.48
C MET A 65 -36.52 -0.36 -6.08
N PHE A 66 -37.08 -1.31 -5.34
CA PHE A 66 -38.07 -2.26 -5.85
C PHE A 66 -39.49 -1.64 -5.92
N THR A 67 -39.59 -0.53 -6.66
CA THR A 67 -40.80 0.25 -6.91
C THR A 67 -41.65 -0.41 -8.02
N PRO A 68 -42.92 -0.01 -8.22
CA PRO A 68 -43.76 -0.55 -9.29
C PRO A 68 -43.15 -0.41 -10.69
N GLU A 69 -42.45 0.70 -10.96
CA GLU A 69 -41.77 0.95 -12.23
C GLU A 69 -40.62 -0.05 -12.44
N VAL A 70 -39.78 -0.24 -11.41
CA VAL A 70 -38.66 -1.19 -11.46
C VAL A 70 -39.18 -2.63 -11.53
N ARG A 71 -40.25 -2.98 -10.82
CA ARG A 71 -40.92 -4.29 -10.92
C ARG A 71 -41.46 -4.55 -12.32
N THR A 72 -42.06 -3.56 -12.95
CA THR A 72 -42.57 -3.67 -14.34
C THR A 72 -41.42 -3.89 -15.32
N GLY A 73 -40.31 -3.17 -15.14
CA GLY A 73 -39.11 -3.38 -15.94
C GLY A 73 -38.45 -4.75 -15.70
N ILE A 74 -38.41 -5.24 -14.46
CA ILE A 74 -37.92 -6.60 -14.14
C ILE A 74 -38.83 -7.68 -14.75
N ALA A 75 -40.15 -7.49 -14.71
CA ALA A 75 -41.12 -8.41 -15.31
C ALA A 75 -41.02 -8.50 -16.85
N SER A 76 -40.37 -7.52 -17.49
CA SER A 76 -40.04 -7.57 -18.92
C SER A 76 -38.82 -8.46 -19.24
N LEU A 77 -38.14 -8.98 -18.21
CA LEU A 77 -36.99 -9.88 -18.30
C LEU A 77 -37.36 -11.30 -17.82
N ASN A 78 -36.54 -12.29 -18.17
CA ASN A 78 -36.75 -13.68 -17.75
C ASN A 78 -36.38 -13.89 -16.27
N SER A 79 -37.38 -14.13 -15.41
CA SER A 79 -37.23 -14.38 -13.97
C SER A 79 -37.07 -15.88 -13.65
N PRO A 80 -36.32 -16.30 -12.60
CA PRO A 80 -35.61 -15.46 -11.63
C PRO A 80 -34.30 -14.87 -12.16
N LEU A 81 -34.04 -13.60 -11.80
CA LEU A 81 -32.82 -12.89 -12.15
C LEU A 81 -31.71 -13.11 -11.13
N SER A 82 -30.46 -12.94 -11.59
CA SER A 82 -29.32 -12.62 -10.73
C SER A 82 -29.10 -11.12 -10.75
N CYS A 83 -29.42 -10.46 -9.64
CA CYS A 83 -29.41 -9.01 -9.50
C CYS A 83 -28.13 -8.54 -8.82
N VAL A 84 -27.44 -7.58 -9.43
CA VAL A 84 -26.25 -6.95 -8.86
C VAL A 84 -26.62 -5.55 -8.38
N ILE A 85 -26.29 -5.24 -7.13
CA ILE A 85 -26.64 -3.97 -6.51
C ILE A 85 -25.38 -3.17 -6.17
N VAL A 86 -25.42 -1.92 -6.61
CA VAL A 86 -24.47 -0.85 -6.27
C VAL A 86 -25.28 0.39 -5.88
N GLY A 87 -24.74 1.25 -5.03
CA GLY A 87 -25.47 2.46 -4.64
C GLY A 87 -25.09 3.06 -3.29
N ILE A 88 -25.91 4.01 -2.84
CA ILE A 88 -25.67 4.77 -1.62
C ILE A 88 -26.69 4.40 -0.53
N GLU A 89 -26.32 4.68 0.72
CA GLU A 89 -26.98 4.22 1.94
C GLU A 89 -27.10 2.70 2.02
N SER A 90 -25.96 2.03 2.14
CA SER A 90 -25.81 0.58 2.34
C SER A 90 -26.82 0.02 3.35
N HIS A 91 -26.97 0.65 4.50
CA HIS A 91 -27.86 0.24 5.60
C HIS A 91 -29.34 0.52 5.38
N ILE A 92 -29.69 1.35 4.39
CA ILE A 92 -31.08 1.78 4.13
C ILE A 92 -31.49 1.31 2.74
N CYS A 93 -31.10 2.03 1.70
CA CYS A 93 -31.61 1.85 0.35
C CYS A 93 -31.09 0.54 -0.27
N VAL A 94 -29.78 0.28 -0.17
CA VAL A 94 -29.19 -0.98 -0.68
C VAL A 94 -29.74 -2.17 0.07
N THR A 95 -29.75 -2.11 1.41
CA THR A 95 -30.24 -3.23 2.24
C THR A 95 -31.71 -3.54 1.95
N GLN A 96 -32.60 -2.55 1.92
CA GLN A 96 -34.02 -2.79 1.66
C GLN A 96 -34.25 -3.30 0.24
N THR A 97 -33.50 -2.80 -0.75
CA THR A 97 -33.59 -3.29 -2.14
C THR A 97 -33.16 -4.75 -2.24
N ALA A 98 -32.04 -5.11 -1.61
CA ALA A 98 -31.52 -6.47 -1.63
C ALA A 98 -32.47 -7.46 -0.97
N LEU A 99 -33.05 -7.11 0.18
CA LEU A 99 -34.02 -7.94 0.88
C LEU A 99 -35.33 -8.08 0.08
N ASP A 100 -35.81 -7.00 -0.53
CA ASP A 100 -37.02 -7.04 -1.36
C ASP A 100 -36.84 -7.96 -2.58
N LEU A 101 -35.69 -7.90 -3.25
CA LEU A 101 -35.37 -8.76 -4.40
C LEU A 101 -35.19 -10.23 -3.99
N LEU A 102 -34.54 -10.50 -2.86
CA LEU A 102 -34.45 -11.85 -2.29
C LEU A 102 -35.84 -12.42 -1.98
N ASN A 103 -36.71 -11.62 -1.36
CA ASN A 103 -38.08 -12.03 -1.02
C ASN A 103 -38.95 -12.30 -2.27
N ASP A 104 -38.65 -11.67 -3.40
CA ASP A 104 -39.31 -11.89 -4.69
C ASP A 104 -38.73 -13.12 -5.45
N GLY A 105 -37.73 -13.80 -4.88
CA GLY A 105 -37.16 -15.04 -5.41
C GLY A 105 -35.97 -14.85 -6.35
N HIS A 106 -35.34 -13.67 -6.35
CA HIS A 106 -34.12 -13.42 -7.14
C HIS A 106 -32.84 -13.75 -6.36
N SER A 107 -31.78 -14.11 -7.08
CA SER A 107 -30.43 -14.17 -6.52
C SER A 107 -29.85 -12.77 -6.44
N VAL A 108 -29.27 -12.39 -5.31
CA VAL A 108 -28.79 -11.01 -5.10
C VAL A 108 -27.30 -10.99 -4.78
N TYR A 109 -26.58 -10.16 -5.52
CA TYR A 109 -25.19 -9.79 -5.31
C TYR A 109 -25.10 -8.32 -4.89
N VAL A 110 -24.28 -8.03 -3.90
CA VAL A 110 -23.94 -6.66 -3.49
C VAL A 110 -22.44 -6.48 -3.60
N ILE A 111 -22.04 -5.48 -4.40
CA ILE A 111 -20.63 -5.15 -4.64
C ILE A 111 -20.14 -4.32 -3.46
N ALA A 112 -19.30 -4.91 -2.60
CA ALA A 112 -18.89 -4.34 -1.32
C ALA A 112 -18.17 -2.98 -1.47
N ASP A 113 -17.34 -2.84 -2.49
CA ASP A 113 -16.64 -1.62 -2.90
C ASP A 113 -17.46 -0.73 -3.86
N GLY A 114 -18.65 -1.18 -4.27
CA GLY A 114 -19.63 -0.44 -5.07
C GLY A 114 -20.76 0.19 -4.25
N VAL A 115 -20.72 0.08 -2.91
CA VAL A 115 -21.71 0.65 -2.01
C VAL A 115 -21.13 1.66 -1.01
N SER A 116 -21.97 2.57 -0.51
CA SER A 116 -21.54 3.55 0.49
C SER A 116 -22.69 3.97 1.42
N SER A 117 -22.39 4.61 2.55
CA SER A 117 -23.37 5.22 3.46
C SER A 117 -22.85 6.55 4.01
N MET A 118 -23.76 7.44 4.43
CA MET A 118 -23.39 8.69 5.11
C MET A 118 -22.63 8.42 6.42
N ASN A 119 -23.12 7.47 7.23
CA ASN A 119 -22.35 6.90 8.32
C ASN A 119 -21.56 5.69 7.80
N LYS A 120 -20.23 5.79 7.73
CA LYS A 120 -19.39 4.73 7.16
C LYS A 120 -19.37 3.46 8.00
N GLU A 121 -19.65 3.55 9.30
CA GLU A 121 -19.75 2.38 10.19
C GLU A 121 -20.94 1.48 9.83
N GLU A 122 -21.96 2.05 9.20
CA GLU A 122 -23.14 1.32 8.76
C GLU A 122 -22.86 0.42 7.56
N VAL A 123 -21.81 0.67 6.78
CA VAL A 123 -21.47 -0.14 5.60
C VAL A 123 -21.12 -1.58 5.99
N PRO A 124 -20.13 -1.86 6.86
CA PRO A 124 -19.83 -3.23 7.26
C PRO A 124 -20.98 -3.90 8.02
N ILE A 125 -21.77 -3.15 8.80
CA ILE A 125 -22.95 -3.66 9.51
C ILE A 125 -24.02 -4.11 8.49
N ALA A 126 -24.32 -3.27 7.50
CA ALA A 126 -25.25 -3.58 6.43
C ALA A 126 -24.78 -4.78 5.61
N LEU A 127 -23.50 -4.82 5.21
CA LEU A 127 -22.94 -5.93 4.45
C LEU A 127 -22.97 -7.24 5.25
N ALA A 128 -22.67 -7.21 6.55
CA ALA A 128 -22.78 -8.38 7.41
C ALA A 128 -24.24 -8.87 7.53
N ARG A 129 -25.19 -7.95 7.70
CA ARG A 129 -26.62 -8.27 7.72
C ARG A 129 -27.08 -8.89 6.39
N LEU A 130 -26.62 -8.36 5.26
CA LEU A 130 -26.99 -8.87 3.94
C LEU A 130 -26.41 -10.26 3.67
N ARG A 131 -25.16 -10.53 4.07
CA ARG A 131 -24.59 -11.89 4.05
C ARG A 131 -25.47 -12.87 4.82
N HIS A 132 -25.89 -12.49 6.03
CA HIS A 132 -26.75 -13.33 6.86
C HIS A 132 -28.13 -13.57 6.24
N ALA A 133 -28.65 -12.62 5.46
CA ALA A 133 -29.92 -12.74 4.75
C ALA A 133 -29.84 -13.56 3.45
N GLY A 134 -28.66 -14.06 3.07
CA GLY A 134 -28.47 -14.86 1.85
C GLY A 134 -28.02 -14.07 0.62
N VAL A 135 -27.65 -12.79 0.77
CA VAL A 135 -27.05 -11.98 -0.30
C VAL A 135 -25.58 -12.34 -0.46
N GLN A 136 -25.13 -12.53 -1.70
CA GLN A 136 -23.72 -12.68 -2.03
C GLN A 136 -23.02 -11.32 -1.96
N VAL A 137 -22.15 -11.13 -0.96
CA VAL A 137 -21.37 -9.90 -0.83
C VAL A 137 -19.96 -10.14 -1.35
N VAL A 138 -19.66 -9.54 -2.50
CA VAL A 138 -18.45 -9.77 -3.30
C VAL A 138 -17.74 -8.45 -3.60
N SER A 139 -16.45 -8.47 -3.93
CA SER A 139 -15.78 -7.29 -4.50
C SER A 139 -16.12 -7.16 -5.99
N SER A 140 -15.94 -5.96 -6.55
CA SER A 140 -16.10 -5.72 -7.99
C SER A 140 -15.23 -6.66 -8.82
N GLU A 141 -13.97 -6.81 -8.43
CA GLU A 141 -13.00 -7.72 -9.04
C GLU A 141 -13.46 -9.18 -8.99
N SER A 142 -13.81 -9.68 -7.81
CA SER A 142 -14.28 -11.07 -7.65
C SER A 142 -15.53 -11.35 -8.47
N PHE A 143 -16.48 -10.41 -8.48
CA PHE A 143 -17.71 -10.53 -9.25
C PHE A 143 -17.42 -10.57 -10.76
N MET A 144 -16.49 -9.74 -11.24
CA MET A 144 -16.10 -9.72 -12.65
C MET A 144 -15.50 -11.05 -13.09
N TYR A 145 -14.58 -11.62 -12.31
CA TYR A 145 -14.02 -12.95 -12.61
C TYR A 145 -15.09 -14.06 -12.56
N GLU A 146 -16.01 -14.00 -11.59
CA GLU A 146 -17.10 -14.97 -11.45
C GLU A 146 -18.05 -14.97 -12.65
N VAL A 147 -18.47 -13.79 -13.13
CA VAL A 147 -19.41 -13.67 -14.26
C VAL A 147 -18.77 -14.06 -15.59
N MET A 148 -17.46 -13.82 -15.75
CA MET A 148 -16.77 -14.15 -16.99
C MET A 148 -16.58 -15.65 -17.19
N GLY A 149 -16.37 -16.40 -16.11
CA GLY A 149 -16.32 -17.87 -16.12
C GLY A 149 -15.12 -18.52 -16.83
N ASP A 150 -14.48 -17.83 -17.78
CA ASP A 150 -13.32 -18.33 -18.52
C ASP A 150 -12.39 -17.17 -18.95
N ALA A 151 -11.09 -17.36 -18.76
CA ALA A 151 -10.04 -16.43 -19.19
C ALA A 151 -9.78 -16.46 -20.70
N ALA A 152 -10.32 -17.46 -21.42
CA ALA A 152 -10.17 -17.61 -22.86
C ALA A 152 -11.11 -16.70 -23.68
N ILE A 153 -12.08 -16.03 -23.05
CA ILE A 153 -13.00 -15.16 -23.78
C ILE A 153 -12.29 -13.88 -24.29
N PRO A 154 -12.59 -13.38 -25.50
CA PRO A 154 -11.97 -12.18 -26.07
C PRO A 154 -11.99 -10.95 -25.16
N GLU A 155 -13.04 -10.82 -24.36
CA GLU A 155 -13.32 -9.74 -23.42
C GLU A 155 -12.35 -9.73 -22.22
N PHE A 156 -11.64 -10.83 -21.97
CA PHE A 156 -10.72 -10.98 -20.83
C PHE A 156 -9.49 -10.08 -20.89
N LYS A 157 -8.97 -9.80 -22.10
CA LYS A 157 -7.81 -8.93 -22.28
C LYS A 157 -8.12 -7.47 -21.94
N GLU A 158 -9.27 -6.98 -22.38
CA GLU A 158 -9.76 -5.64 -22.04
C GLU A 158 -10.06 -5.52 -20.54
N MET A 159 -10.56 -6.60 -19.93
CA MET A 159 -10.82 -6.65 -18.50
C MET A 159 -9.54 -6.55 -17.66
N ILE A 160 -8.47 -7.31 -17.99
CA ILE A 160 -7.18 -7.22 -17.27
C ILE A 160 -6.61 -5.80 -17.32
N LYS A 161 -6.65 -5.16 -18.49
CA LYS A 161 -6.17 -3.79 -18.66
C LYS A 161 -6.89 -2.82 -17.73
N LEU A 162 -8.19 -3.02 -17.58
CA LEU A 162 -9.07 -2.19 -16.78
C LEU A 162 -8.98 -2.44 -15.26
N VAL A 163 -8.69 -3.68 -14.84
CA VAL A 163 -8.33 -4.02 -13.44
C VAL A 163 -7.02 -3.31 -13.08
N LYS A 164 -6.03 -3.34 -13.97
CA LYS A 164 -4.76 -2.61 -13.78
C LYS A 164 -4.95 -1.09 -13.71
N GLU A 165 -5.78 -0.51 -14.58
CA GLU A 165 -6.09 0.93 -14.57
C GLU A 165 -6.84 1.37 -13.30
N THR A 166 -7.64 0.50 -12.68
CA THR A 166 -8.31 0.79 -11.39
C THR A 166 -7.42 0.55 -10.17
N GLN A 167 -6.42 -0.34 -10.28
CA GLN A 167 -5.37 -0.51 -9.28
C GLN A 167 -4.37 0.66 -9.26
N GLN A 168 -4.11 1.31 -10.40
CA GLN A 168 -3.20 2.46 -10.53
C GLN A 168 -3.61 3.72 -9.74
N ILE A 169 -4.83 3.78 -9.17
CA ILE A 169 -5.28 4.95 -8.40
C ILE A 169 -4.84 4.92 -6.93
N VAL A 170 -4.20 3.84 -6.44
CA VAL A 170 -3.75 3.77 -5.03
C VAL A 170 -2.38 3.07 -4.91
N GLU A 171 -1.35 3.66 -5.48
CA GLU A 171 0.05 3.40 -5.10
C GLU A 171 0.72 4.69 -4.64
N VAL A 172 0.41 5.11 -3.42
CA VAL A 172 1.41 5.87 -2.66
C VAL A 172 2.30 4.82 -2.00
N PHE A 173 3.60 5.04 -1.91
CA PHE A 173 4.50 4.70 -0.79
C PHE A 173 5.92 4.47 -1.32
N LEU A 174 6.86 5.23 -0.73
CA LEU A 174 8.22 5.56 -1.16
C LEU A 174 8.28 6.49 -2.38
N ASN A 175 8.83 7.68 -2.16
CA ASN A 175 8.97 8.71 -3.18
C ASN A 175 10.16 8.44 -4.11
N ALA A 176 10.93 7.38 -3.88
CA ALA A 176 12.12 7.10 -4.65
C ALA A 176 12.49 5.61 -4.70
N VAL A 177 13.07 5.20 -5.83
CA VAL A 177 13.79 3.93 -6.01
C VAL A 177 15.27 4.27 -6.17
N LYS A 178 16.13 3.61 -5.38
CA LYS A 178 17.58 3.79 -5.40
C LYS A 178 18.27 2.46 -5.68
N VAL A 179 19.19 2.45 -6.64
CA VAL A 179 20.00 1.30 -7.04
C VAL A 179 21.47 1.70 -7.00
N SER A 180 22.30 0.86 -6.39
CA SER A 180 23.75 0.99 -6.41
C SER A 180 24.34 -0.27 -7.05
N VAL A 181 25.25 -0.09 -8.00
CA VAL A 181 25.88 -1.16 -8.78
C VAL A 181 27.27 -1.41 -8.22
N TYR A 182 27.59 -2.67 -7.99
CA TYR A 182 28.87 -3.11 -7.49
C TYR A 182 29.44 -4.24 -8.35
N GLN A 183 30.76 -4.24 -8.52
CA GLN A 183 31.50 -5.34 -9.12
C GLN A 183 32.17 -6.18 -8.04
N VAL A 184 32.18 -7.49 -8.24
CA VAL A 184 32.90 -8.45 -7.40
C VAL A 184 33.75 -9.30 -8.33
N GLU A 185 35.07 -9.17 -8.25
CA GLU A 185 36.02 -9.97 -9.05
C GLU A 185 36.20 -11.37 -8.44
N GLU A 186 36.37 -11.44 -7.12
CA GLU A 186 36.43 -12.68 -6.36
C GLU A 186 35.44 -12.65 -5.19
N PHE A 187 34.79 -13.77 -4.88
CA PHE A 187 33.80 -13.85 -3.80
C PHE A 187 34.33 -13.42 -2.41
N ALA A 188 35.65 -13.40 -2.21
CA ALA A 188 36.30 -12.99 -0.97
C ALA A 188 36.79 -11.53 -0.97
N SER A 189 36.77 -10.83 -2.11
CA SER A 189 37.21 -9.44 -2.21
C SER A 189 36.08 -8.46 -1.85
N ALA A 190 36.44 -7.29 -1.33
CA ALA A 190 35.47 -6.22 -1.12
C ALA A 190 34.86 -5.79 -2.48
N PRO A 191 33.54 -5.57 -2.55
CA PRO A 191 32.91 -5.12 -3.78
C PRO A 191 33.36 -3.70 -4.15
N THR A 192 33.63 -3.47 -5.43
CA THR A 192 33.94 -2.14 -5.98
C THR A 192 32.65 -1.45 -6.41
N HIS A 193 32.38 -0.25 -5.88
CA HIS A 193 31.23 0.54 -6.29
C HIS A 193 31.46 1.12 -7.69
N LEU A 194 30.54 0.86 -8.62
CA LEU A 194 30.62 1.35 -10.00
C LEU A 194 29.75 2.59 -10.23
N ALA A 195 28.46 2.50 -9.88
CA ALA A 195 27.49 3.53 -10.19
C ALA A 195 26.32 3.54 -9.20
N GLU A 196 25.63 4.66 -9.11
CA GLU A 196 24.43 4.84 -8.30
C GLU A 196 23.37 5.64 -9.07
N ALA A 197 22.14 5.14 -9.06
CA ALA A 197 20.99 5.78 -9.68
C ALA A 197 19.84 5.88 -8.68
N THR A 198 19.16 7.02 -8.67
CA THR A 198 17.96 7.26 -7.88
C THR A 198 16.91 7.94 -8.74
N VAL A 199 15.72 7.38 -8.82
CA VAL A 199 14.54 8.07 -9.34
C VAL A 199 13.72 8.50 -8.13
N GLU A 200 13.50 9.80 -7.96
CA GLU A 200 12.69 10.38 -6.89
C GLU A 200 11.47 11.12 -7.45
N GLY A 201 10.54 11.55 -6.59
CA GLY A 201 9.37 12.34 -7.00
C GLY A 201 8.18 11.52 -7.50
N LEU A 202 8.16 10.20 -7.26
CA LEU A 202 7.08 9.31 -7.74
C LEU A 202 5.68 9.72 -7.24
N THR A 203 5.59 10.21 -6.02
CA THR A 203 4.31 10.67 -5.42
C THR A 203 4.14 12.18 -5.47
N ALA A 204 5.09 12.91 -6.06
CA ALA A 204 5.13 14.36 -6.15
C ALA A 204 5.79 14.77 -7.49
N PRO A 205 5.09 14.55 -8.62
CA PRO A 205 5.67 14.70 -9.95
C PRO A 205 6.16 16.13 -10.22
N PRO A 206 7.12 16.31 -11.13
CA PRO A 206 7.68 15.27 -12.01
C PRO A 206 8.69 14.35 -11.30
N ALA A 207 8.78 13.10 -11.77
CA ALA A 207 9.83 12.18 -11.34
C ALA A 207 11.20 12.70 -11.80
N LYS A 208 12.25 12.50 -11.01
CA LYS A 208 13.59 13.04 -11.27
C LYS A 208 14.68 11.99 -11.10
N LEU A 209 15.55 11.87 -12.11
CA LEU A 209 16.77 11.07 -12.05
C LEU A 209 17.90 11.84 -11.35
N LYS A 210 18.52 11.20 -10.37
CA LYS A 210 19.88 11.47 -9.90
C LYS A 210 20.74 10.27 -10.26
N TYR A 211 21.86 10.51 -10.92
CA TYR A 211 22.80 9.47 -11.34
C TYR A 211 24.22 9.89 -11.02
N SER A 212 25.07 8.93 -10.64
CA SER A 212 26.50 9.16 -10.47
C SER A 212 27.32 7.92 -10.81
N ARG A 213 28.37 8.11 -11.62
CA ARG A 213 29.40 7.12 -11.97
C ARG A 213 30.74 7.82 -12.09
N GLY A 214 31.63 7.61 -11.12
CA GLY A 214 32.89 8.37 -11.03
C GLY A 214 32.65 9.88 -11.06
N ASP A 215 33.19 10.55 -12.08
CA ASP A 215 33.03 11.99 -12.29
C ASP A 215 31.73 12.37 -13.02
N GLU A 216 31.07 11.42 -13.68
CA GLU A 216 29.79 11.67 -14.35
C GLU A 216 28.65 11.76 -13.34
N LYS A 217 27.86 12.85 -13.43
CA LYS A 217 26.73 13.10 -12.54
C LYS A 217 25.56 13.71 -13.29
N VAL A 218 24.37 13.14 -13.09
CA VAL A 218 23.10 13.76 -13.46
C VAL A 218 22.41 14.18 -12.17
N LYS A 219 22.00 15.45 -12.08
CA LYS A 219 21.29 15.98 -10.91
C LYS A 219 19.90 16.45 -11.29
N GLY A 220 18.90 15.65 -10.94
CA GLY A 220 17.50 16.06 -10.98
C GLY A 220 16.91 16.18 -12.38
N LYS A 221 17.33 15.33 -13.34
CA LYS A 221 16.75 15.30 -14.69
C LYS A 221 15.30 14.83 -14.60
N GLU A 222 14.36 15.65 -15.05
CA GLU A 222 12.94 15.30 -15.06
C GLU A 222 12.66 14.17 -16.05
N LEU A 223 11.77 13.27 -15.65
CA LEU A 223 11.36 12.08 -16.39
C LEU A 223 9.85 12.17 -16.63
N SER A 224 9.42 11.89 -17.86
CA SER A 224 8.01 11.70 -18.19
C SER A 224 7.62 10.24 -17.97
N ASP A 225 6.33 10.00 -17.73
CA ASP A 225 5.73 8.66 -17.76
C ASP A 225 6.31 7.66 -16.75
N ILE A 226 6.82 8.15 -15.61
CA ILE A 226 7.25 7.34 -14.47
C ILE A 226 6.38 7.69 -13.26
N ASP A 227 5.40 6.82 -12.98
CA ASP A 227 4.37 7.00 -11.95
C ASP A 227 4.37 5.88 -10.89
N SER A 228 5.20 4.84 -11.07
CA SER A 228 5.26 3.67 -10.20
C SER A 228 6.70 3.27 -9.89
N GLN A 229 6.88 2.49 -8.83
CA GLN A 229 8.20 1.95 -8.48
C GLN A 229 8.73 0.98 -9.52
N GLU A 230 7.84 0.18 -10.12
CA GLU A 230 8.16 -0.72 -11.21
C GLU A 230 8.72 0.05 -12.41
N ALA A 231 8.02 1.11 -12.85
CA ALA A 231 8.48 1.96 -13.94
C ALA A 231 9.82 2.64 -13.60
N ALA A 232 9.98 3.10 -12.36
CA ALA A 232 11.23 3.71 -11.90
C ALA A 232 12.41 2.72 -11.93
N PHE A 233 12.21 1.49 -11.46
CA PHE A 233 13.24 0.45 -11.51
C PHE A 233 13.61 0.08 -12.94
N LYS A 234 12.62 -0.14 -13.81
CA LYS A 234 12.85 -0.43 -15.23
C LYS A 234 13.65 0.69 -15.91
N TYR A 235 13.27 1.94 -15.65
CA TYR A 235 14.00 3.09 -16.16
C TYR A 235 15.45 3.12 -15.68
N ILE A 236 15.69 2.90 -14.38
CA ILE A 236 17.04 2.85 -13.81
C ILE A 236 17.87 1.74 -14.47
N LEU A 237 17.31 0.54 -14.60
CA LEU A 237 17.99 -0.58 -15.22
C LEU A 237 18.38 -0.29 -16.68
N GLU A 238 17.43 0.23 -17.47
CA GLU A 238 17.70 0.65 -18.84
C GLU A 238 18.74 1.76 -18.93
N HIS A 239 18.70 2.74 -18.02
CA HIS A 239 19.66 3.84 -17.99
C HIS A 239 21.07 3.33 -17.70
N LEU A 240 21.21 2.41 -16.73
CA LEU A 240 22.49 1.78 -16.41
C LEU A 240 23.03 0.94 -17.58
N GLN A 241 22.16 0.19 -18.27
CA GLN A 241 22.55 -0.65 -19.40
C GLN A 241 22.95 0.11 -20.67
N LYS A 242 22.44 1.33 -20.82
CA LYS A 242 22.75 2.22 -21.94
C LYS A 242 23.90 3.19 -21.63
N ASP A 243 24.52 3.10 -20.46
CA ASP A 243 25.68 3.91 -20.12
C ASP A 243 26.94 3.30 -20.73
N ASP A 244 27.44 3.92 -21.81
CA ASP A 244 28.67 3.49 -22.51
C ASP A 244 29.91 3.46 -21.59
N GLY A 245 29.89 4.20 -20.48
CA GLY A 245 30.93 4.20 -19.47
C GLY A 245 30.74 3.18 -18.34
N LEU A 246 29.75 2.29 -18.45
CA LEU A 246 29.52 1.15 -17.55
C LEU A 246 29.46 -0.18 -18.35
N PRO A 247 30.52 -0.54 -19.08
CA PRO A 247 30.52 -1.74 -19.95
C PRO A 247 30.31 -3.05 -19.18
N GLU A 248 30.57 -3.07 -17.87
CA GLU A 248 30.35 -4.21 -16.99
C GLU A 248 28.87 -4.55 -16.78
N LEU A 249 27.95 -3.63 -17.12
CA LEU A 249 26.51 -3.79 -16.95
C LEU A 249 25.77 -3.48 -18.25
N SER A 250 26.12 -4.13 -19.34
CA SER A 250 25.51 -3.85 -20.66
C SER A 250 24.20 -4.62 -20.91
N LYS A 251 24.00 -5.74 -20.21
CA LYS A 251 22.83 -6.62 -20.37
C LYS A 251 22.37 -7.20 -19.04
N THR A 252 21.18 -7.79 -19.02
CA THR A 252 20.57 -8.35 -17.80
C THR A 252 21.38 -9.50 -17.23
N GLU A 253 22.05 -10.28 -18.09
CA GLU A 253 22.87 -11.44 -17.73
C GLU A 253 24.13 -11.07 -16.94
N ASP A 254 24.56 -9.81 -17.00
CA ASP A 254 25.72 -9.33 -16.24
C ASP A 254 25.39 -9.20 -14.73
N ILE A 255 24.10 -9.17 -14.38
CA ILE A 255 23.61 -9.08 -13.00
C ILE A 255 23.47 -10.49 -12.42
N HIS A 256 24.40 -10.86 -11.54
CA HIS A 256 24.41 -12.17 -10.88
C HIS A 256 23.67 -12.17 -9.52
N PHE A 257 23.66 -11.04 -8.82
CA PHE A 257 23.04 -10.88 -7.50
C PHE A 257 22.21 -9.60 -7.45
N THR A 258 21.08 -9.67 -6.78
CA THR A 258 20.28 -8.51 -6.42
C THR A 258 20.03 -8.51 -4.92
N CYS A 259 20.39 -7.40 -4.27
CA CYS A 259 20.32 -7.26 -2.83
C CYS A 259 19.24 -6.23 -2.47
N HIS A 260 18.21 -6.68 -1.78
CA HIS A 260 17.04 -5.89 -1.44
C HIS A 260 17.08 -5.51 0.04
N ARG A 261 16.96 -4.21 0.33
CA ARG A 261 16.73 -3.77 1.71
C ARG A 261 15.25 -3.92 2.04
N VAL A 262 14.95 -4.80 2.99
CA VAL A 262 13.61 -4.99 3.54
C VAL A 262 13.60 -4.47 4.97
N VAL A 263 12.59 -3.69 5.35
CA VAL A 263 12.58 -3.05 6.67
C VAL A 263 12.33 -4.10 7.76
N HIS A 264 11.30 -4.92 7.62
CA HIS A 264 10.89 -5.86 8.66
C HIS A 264 11.14 -7.31 8.21
N GLY A 265 12.12 -7.98 8.83
CA GLY A 265 12.43 -9.40 8.58
C GLY A 265 11.76 -10.36 9.55
N GLY A 266 11.01 -9.86 10.53
CA GLY A 266 10.32 -10.70 11.49
C GLY A 266 11.30 -11.54 12.29
N ASP A 267 11.18 -12.85 12.16
CA ASP A 267 12.00 -13.85 12.80
C ASP A 267 13.32 -14.15 12.08
N TYR A 268 13.58 -13.59 10.90
CA TYR A 268 14.85 -13.80 10.19
C TYR A 268 16.02 -13.08 10.89
N PRO A 269 17.00 -13.83 11.45
CA PRO A 269 18.13 -13.24 12.17
C PRO A 269 19.27 -12.80 11.23
N ARG A 270 19.14 -13.07 9.94
CA ARG A 270 20.14 -12.79 8.89
C ARG A 270 19.46 -12.68 7.53
N ALA A 271 20.20 -12.19 6.54
CA ALA A 271 19.75 -12.12 5.16
C ALA A 271 19.28 -13.49 4.63
N GLN A 272 18.26 -13.47 3.78
CA GLN A 272 17.70 -14.67 3.14
C GLN A 272 17.81 -14.57 1.62
N ILE A 273 18.06 -15.70 0.97
CA ILE A 273 17.85 -15.82 -0.48
C ILE A 273 16.34 -15.82 -0.70
N ILE A 274 15.85 -15.01 -1.63
CA ILE A 274 14.44 -14.89 -1.95
C ILE A 274 14.08 -16.00 -2.94
N ASP A 275 13.40 -17.01 -2.43
CA ASP A 275 12.62 -17.98 -3.20
C ASP A 275 11.13 -17.75 -2.96
N LYS A 276 10.28 -18.65 -3.50
CA LYS A 276 8.82 -18.54 -3.36
C LYS A 276 8.37 -18.59 -1.90
N GLU A 277 8.97 -19.45 -1.08
CA GLU A 277 8.62 -19.60 0.34
C GLU A 277 9.02 -18.35 1.13
N THR A 278 10.25 -17.86 0.91
CA THR A 278 10.77 -16.66 1.55
C THR A 278 9.98 -15.43 1.14
N TYR A 279 9.58 -15.31 -0.14
CA TYR A 279 8.74 -14.23 -0.61
C TYR A 279 7.40 -14.21 0.14
N HIS A 280 6.69 -15.35 0.20
CA HIS A 280 5.41 -15.44 0.90
C HIS A 280 5.55 -15.17 2.41
N HIS A 281 6.64 -15.61 3.03
CA HIS A 281 6.87 -15.30 4.44
C HIS A 281 7.10 -13.80 4.68
N ILE A 282 7.86 -13.12 3.82
CA ILE A 282 8.03 -11.65 3.90
C ILE A 282 6.71 -10.92 3.61
N GLU A 283 5.88 -11.47 2.72
CA GLU A 283 4.52 -11.00 2.43
C GLU A 283 3.63 -11.07 3.68
N GLU A 284 3.59 -12.20 4.39
CA GLU A 284 2.88 -12.32 5.67
C GLU A 284 3.41 -11.34 6.74
N LEU A 285 4.71 -11.04 6.74
CA LEU A 285 5.30 -10.06 7.64
C LEU A 285 4.90 -8.61 7.29
N SER A 286 4.33 -8.37 6.11
CA SER A 286 3.85 -7.03 5.73
C SER A 286 2.70 -6.56 6.61
N ASP A 287 1.93 -7.46 7.21
CA ASP A 287 0.89 -7.09 8.19
C ASP A 287 1.48 -6.44 9.45
N LEU A 288 2.75 -6.72 9.79
CA LEU A 288 3.43 -6.09 10.94
C LEU A 288 3.96 -4.69 10.61
N ALA A 289 4.27 -4.43 9.34
CA ALA A 289 4.88 -3.18 8.90
C ALA A 289 4.44 -2.80 7.47
N PRO A 290 3.14 -2.55 7.24
CA PRO A 290 2.57 -2.43 5.90
C PRO A 290 3.14 -1.24 5.12
N LEU A 291 3.35 -0.10 5.80
CA LEU A 291 3.96 1.12 5.24
C LEU A 291 5.43 0.96 4.81
N HIS A 292 6.06 -0.17 5.08
CA HIS A 292 7.49 -0.39 4.89
C HIS A 292 7.81 -1.60 4.02
N ASN A 293 7.15 -2.73 4.25
CA ASN A 293 7.45 -3.97 3.53
C ASN A 293 6.73 -4.08 2.18
N ALA A 294 5.47 -3.64 2.08
CA ALA A 294 4.69 -3.77 0.84
C ALA A 294 5.39 -3.16 -0.39
N PRO A 295 5.99 -1.94 -0.31
CA PRO A 295 6.70 -1.38 -1.45
C PRO A 295 7.99 -2.14 -1.78
N ALA A 296 8.70 -2.65 -0.77
CA ALA A 296 9.90 -3.45 -1.01
C ALA A 296 9.58 -4.76 -1.75
N LEU A 297 8.46 -5.41 -1.43
CA LEU A 297 8.02 -6.63 -2.10
C LEU A 297 7.61 -6.42 -3.56
N SER A 298 6.98 -5.29 -3.87
CA SER A 298 6.65 -4.92 -5.25
C SER A 298 7.92 -4.88 -6.13
N ILE A 299 8.97 -4.21 -5.66
CA ILE A 299 10.26 -4.15 -6.37
C ILE A 299 10.91 -5.54 -6.46
N VAL A 300 10.92 -6.32 -5.38
CA VAL A 300 11.46 -7.70 -5.37
C VAL A 300 10.79 -8.55 -6.45
N LYS A 301 9.47 -8.44 -6.58
CA LYS A 301 8.71 -9.16 -7.60
C LYS A 301 9.11 -8.72 -9.00
N THR A 302 9.12 -7.42 -9.28
CA THR A 302 9.58 -6.86 -10.57
C THR A 302 10.99 -7.32 -10.92
N VAL A 303 11.92 -7.28 -9.97
CA VAL A 303 13.31 -7.72 -10.17
C VAL A 303 13.37 -9.21 -10.48
N SER A 304 12.59 -10.03 -9.79
CA SER A 304 12.55 -11.48 -10.03
C SER A 304 12.00 -11.84 -11.41
N GLU A 305 11.06 -11.04 -11.93
CA GLU A 305 10.51 -11.20 -13.28
C GLU A 305 11.51 -10.77 -14.37
N ILE A 306 12.24 -9.68 -14.16
CA ILE A 306 13.19 -9.13 -15.15
C ILE A 306 14.53 -9.87 -15.13
N LEU A 307 14.98 -10.33 -13.96
CA LEU A 307 16.28 -10.97 -13.75
C LEU A 307 16.11 -12.39 -13.18
N PRO A 308 15.46 -13.32 -13.92
CA PRO A 308 15.13 -14.65 -13.40
C PRO A 308 16.36 -15.52 -13.09
N HIS A 309 17.52 -15.21 -13.68
CA HIS A 309 18.79 -15.88 -13.44
C HIS A 309 19.55 -15.34 -12.24
N ALA A 310 19.26 -14.11 -11.80
CA ALA A 310 19.98 -13.47 -10.70
C ALA A 310 19.53 -14.04 -9.35
N LYS A 311 20.49 -14.26 -8.45
CA LYS A 311 20.17 -14.65 -7.07
C LYS A 311 19.68 -13.41 -6.30
N ASN A 312 18.39 -13.42 -5.96
CA ASN A 312 17.74 -12.37 -5.20
C ASN A 312 17.95 -12.61 -3.69
N ILE A 313 18.39 -11.60 -2.95
CA ILE A 313 18.74 -11.69 -1.52
C ILE A 313 18.09 -10.53 -0.75
N ALA A 314 17.33 -10.83 0.29
CA ALA A 314 16.76 -9.84 1.19
C ALA A 314 17.66 -9.62 2.41
N TYR A 315 18.01 -8.36 2.69
CA TYR A 315 18.68 -7.91 3.90
C TYR A 315 17.70 -7.13 4.76
N PHE A 316 17.58 -7.50 6.04
CA PHE A 316 16.57 -6.93 6.92
C PHE A 316 17.14 -5.93 7.92
N ASP A 317 16.48 -4.78 8.05
CA ASP A 317 16.85 -3.80 9.08
C ASP A 317 16.62 -4.32 10.52
N SER A 318 15.77 -5.34 10.69
CA SER A 318 15.53 -5.95 12.00
C SER A 318 16.56 -7.01 12.41
N SER A 319 17.35 -7.57 11.48
CA SER A 319 18.18 -8.75 11.76
C SER A 319 19.29 -8.50 12.80
N PHE A 320 19.94 -7.33 12.78
CA PHE A 320 20.97 -6.98 13.76
C PHE A 320 20.45 -7.01 15.22
N HIS A 321 19.16 -6.73 15.36
CA HIS A 321 18.45 -6.65 16.64
C HIS A 321 17.88 -8.01 17.10
N ALA A 322 18.08 -9.09 16.35
CA ALA A 322 17.68 -10.44 16.75
C ALA A 322 18.34 -10.90 18.07
N THR A 323 19.41 -10.23 18.48
CA THR A 323 20.18 -10.50 19.71
C THR A 323 19.60 -9.82 20.96
N ILE A 324 18.56 -8.98 20.83
CA ILE A 324 17.90 -8.32 21.96
C ILE A 324 17.31 -9.38 22.92
N PRO A 325 17.64 -9.34 24.22
CA PRO A 325 17.12 -10.27 25.22
C PRO A 325 15.59 -10.24 25.35
N LYS A 326 14.99 -11.38 25.71
CA LYS A 326 13.53 -11.52 25.87
C LYS A 326 12.92 -10.46 26.81
N HIS A 327 13.56 -10.17 27.93
CA HIS A 327 13.05 -9.17 28.90
C HIS A 327 13.06 -7.73 28.37
N ILE A 328 13.83 -7.45 27.31
CA ILE A 328 13.87 -6.14 26.64
C ILE A 328 12.88 -6.09 25.48
N CYS A 329 12.73 -7.19 24.73
CA CYS A 329 11.86 -7.20 23.57
C CYS A 329 10.39 -7.51 23.85
N THR A 330 10.04 -7.93 25.07
CA THR A 330 8.68 -8.29 25.46
C THR A 330 7.87 -7.04 25.86
N TYR A 331 6.70 -6.85 25.24
CA TYR A 331 5.73 -5.86 25.69
C TYR A 331 4.88 -6.43 26.86
N PRO A 332 4.54 -5.62 27.88
CA PRO A 332 3.73 -6.05 29.03
C PRO A 332 2.23 -6.11 28.67
N ILE A 333 1.89 -6.97 27.72
CA ILE A 333 0.52 -7.24 27.25
C ILE A 333 0.24 -8.75 27.36
N ASP A 334 -0.97 -9.19 26.99
CA ASP A 334 -1.30 -10.62 26.92
C ASP A 334 -0.28 -11.36 26.04
N GLN A 335 0.50 -12.25 26.65
CA GLN A 335 1.60 -12.95 25.99
C GLN A 335 1.13 -14.02 24.99
N SER A 336 -0.10 -14.54 25.15
CA SER A 336 -0.70 -15.46 24.19
C SER A 336 -1.10 -14.70 22.92
N VAL A 337 -1.73 -13.53 23.05
CA VAL A 337 -2.05 -12.66 21.92
C VAL A 337 -0.77 -12.16 21.25
N ALA A 338 0.20 -11.69 22.04
CA ALA A 338 1.48 -11.21 21.52
C ALA A 338 2.25 -12.29 20.76
N GLY A 339 2.30 -13.52 21.29
CA GLY A 339 2.95 -14.64 20.61
C GLY A 339 2.29 -15.01 19.29
N LYS A 340 0.95 -15.14 19.27
CA LYS A 340 0.18 -15.45 18.05
C LYS A 340 0.36 -14.41 16.95
N ASN A 341 0.34 -13.13 17.34
CA ASN A 341 0.40 -12.00 16.42
C ASN A 341 1.82 -11.46 16.24
N LYS A 342 2.85 -12.17 16.73
CA LYS A 342 4.27 -11.76 16.64
C LYS A 342 4.54 -10.34 17.19
N LEU A 343 3.81 -9.90 18.21
CA LEU A 343 3.93 -8.55 18.80
C LEU A 343 5.08 -8.48 19.80
N ARG A 344 6.21 -7.89 19.38
CA ARG A 344 7.40 -7.67 20.20
C ARG A 344 8.19 -6.49 19.67
N LYS A 345 9.17 -6.01 20.44
CA LYS A 345 10.21 -5.12 19.88
C LYS A 345 11.06 -5.91 18.88
N TYR A 346 11.16 -5.36 17.68
CA TYR A 346 12.07 -5.83 16.63
C TYR A 346 13.28 -4.92 16.51
N GLY A 347 13.06 -3.61 16.40
CA GLY A 347 14.12 -2.66 16.10
C GLY A 347 14.48 -2.59 14.61
N PHE A 348 15.03 -1.46 14.16
CA PHE A 348 15.35 -1.21 12.75
C PHE A 348 16.63 -0.36 12.62
N HIS A 349 17.02 -0.07 11.38
CA HIS A 349 18.34 0.46 11.01
C HIS A 349 19.49 -0.51 11.33
N GLY A 350 19.21 -1.81 11.47
CA GLY A 350 20.20 -2.83 11.82
C GLY A 350 21.34 -2.94 10.82
N ILE A 351 21.09 -2.72 9.52
CA ILE A 351 22.16 -2.70 8.50
C ILE A 351 23.14 -1.54 8.79
N SER A 352 22.61 -0.36 9.15
CA SER A 352 23.44 0.78 9.52
C SER A 352 24.19 0.55 10.83
N TYR A 353 23.56 -0.05 11.84
CA TYR A 353 24.22 -0.35 13.11
C TYR A 353 25.32 -1.41 12.97
N GLN A 354 25.12 -2.41 12.11
CA GLN A 354 26.17 -3.36 11.76
C GLN A 354 27.37 -2.62 11.15
N PHE A 355 27.13 -1.79 10.13
CA PHE A 355 28.18 -0.97 9.51
C PHE A 355 28.91 -0.07 10.52
N ILE A 356 28.18 0.66 11.38
CA ILE A 356 28.78 1.52 12.42
C ILE A 356 29.65 0.68 13.35
N THR A 357 29.18 -0.49 13.77
CA THR A 357 29.92 -1.39 14.67
C THR A 357 31.24 -1.84 14.02
N ASP A 358 31.19 -2.29 12.76
CA ASP A 358 32.36 -2.77 12.03
C ASP A 358 33.37 -1.64 11.73
N ALA A 359 32.87 -0.45 11.38
CA ALA A 359 33.69 0.73 11.15
C ALA A 359 34.40 1.20 12.44
N VAL A 360 33.69 1.25 13.56
CA VAL A 360 34.27 1.60 14.87
C VAL A 360 35.27 0.53 15.32
N SER A 361 34.98 -0.76 15.08
CA SER A 361 35.89 -1.87 15.36
C SER A 361 37.22 -1.69 14.63
N SER A 362 37.13 -1.42 13.33
CA SER A 362 38.29 -1.22 12.46
C SER A 362 39.08 0.03 12.87
N HIS A 363 38.39 1.14 13.13
CA HIS A 363 39.03 2.39 13.54
C HIS A 363 39.78 2.28 14.87
N LEU A 364 39.20 1.56 15.84
CA LEU A 364 39.81 1.37 17.16
C LEU A 364 40.84 0.23 17.20
N GLY A 365 40.97 -0.56 16.12
CA GLY A 365 41.82 -1.75 16.09
C GLY A 365 41.42 -2.80 17.12
N LYS A 366 40.12 -2.87 17.47
CA LYS A 366 39.58 -3.79 18.47
C LYS A 366 38.69 -4.83 17.81
N PRO A 367 38.58 -6.06 18.35
CA PRO A 367 37.60 -7.02 17.85
C PRO A 367 36.18 -6.56 18.20
N VAL A 368 35.22 -6.78 17.28
CA VAL A 368 33.80 -6.43 17.42
C VAL A 368 33.22 -6.91 18.76
N SER A 369 33.57 -8.12 19.18
CA SER A 369 33.11 -8.74 20.43
C SER A 369 33.52 -7.99 21.71
N SER A 370 34.48 -7.07 21.64
CA SER A 370 34.94 -6.24 22.76
C SER A 370 34.31 -4.84 22.80
N LEU A 371 33.53 -4.47 21.77
CA LEU A 371 32.95 -3.15 21.67
C LEU A 371 31.69 -3.00 22.51
N ASN A 372 31.60 -1.92 23.26
CA ASN A 372 30.38 -1.43 23.89
C ASN A 372 30.15 0.01 23.44
N ILE A 373 29.11 0.25 22.66
CA ILE A 373 28.83 1.57 22.06
C ILE A 373 27.34 1.90 22.17
N ILE A 374 27.05 3.18 22.31
CA ILE A 374 25.71 3.74 22.07
C ILE A 374 25.79 4.44 20.72
N ALA A 375 25.09 3.91 19.72
CA ALA A 375 25.10 4.43 18.36
C ALA A 375 23.78 5.13 18.06
N LEU A 376 23.84 6.34 17.50
CA LEU A 376 22.68 7.10 17.06
C LEU A 376 22.69 7.14 15.53
N HIS A 377 21.62 6.63 14.91
CA HIS A 377 21.36 6.77 13.48
C HIS A 377 20.32 7.88 13.33
N LEU A 378 20.75 9.07 12.89
CA LEU A 378 19.91 10.27 12.84
C LEU A 378 19.69 10.68 11.38
N GLY A 379 18.42 10.69 10.96
CA GLY A 379 17.98 11.08 9.63
C GLY A 379 16.48 11.32 9.61
N SER A 380 15.84 11.18 8.45
CA SER A 380 14.37 11.31 8.34
C SER A 380 13.62 10.28 9.20
N GLY A 381 14.19 9.09 9.36
CA GLY A 381 13.92 8.18 10.48
C GLY A 381 15.11 8.18 11.43
N ALA A 382 14.86 8.22 12.73
CA ALA A 382 15.91 8.31 13.74
C ALA A 382 15.80 7.19 14.78
N SER A 383 16.93 6.64 15.22
CA SER A 383 16.98 5.66 16.29
C SER A 383 18.29 5.72 17.08
N ALA A 384 18.27 5.18 18.29
CA ALA A 384 19.45 4.92 19.10
C ALA A 384 19.55 3.43 19.42
N CYS A 385 20.75 2.87 19.44
CA CYS A 385 21.02 1.47 19.73
C CYS A 385 22.12 1.33 20.78
N CYS A 386 21.84 0.56 21.83
CA CYS A 386 22.83 0.09 22.79
C CYS A 386 23.44 -1.20 22.23
N ILE A 387 24.73 -1.16 21.91
CA ILE A 387 25.48 -2.29 21.36
C ILE A 387 26.45 -2.75 22.43
N LYS A 388 26.32 -4.00 22.85
CA LYS A 388 27.11 -4.64 23.91
C LYS A 388 27.83 -5.85 23.34
N SER A 389 29.15 -5.87 23.50
CA SER A 389 30.01 -6.89 22.88
C SER A 389 29.74 -7.06 21.38
N GLY A 390 29.59 -5.93 20.67
CA GLY A 390 29.34 -5.90 19.23
C GLY A 390 27.95 -6.38 18.77
N ARG A 391 27.02 -6.63 19.70
CA ARG A 391 25.66 -7.08 19.40
C ARG A 391 24.63 -6.11 19.93
N SER A 392 23.50 -5.98 19.24
CA SER A 392 22.37 -5.17 19.71
C SER A 392 21.85 -5.68 21.06
N HIS A 393 21.96 -4.87 22.10
CA HIS A 393 21.39 -5.16 23.41
C HIS A 393 20.00 -4.56 23.56
N ASP A 394 19.81 -3.30 23.13
CA ASP A 394 18.53 -2.62 23.09
C ASP A 394 18.54 -1.56 21.97
N THR A 395 17.37 -1.17 21.49
CA THR A 395 17.18 -0.11 20.49
C THR A 395 15.91 0.67 20.77
N SER A 396 15.89 1.93 20.36
CA SER A 396 14.77 2.84 20.61
C SER A 396 13.53 2.46 19.80
N MET A 397 13.69 1.90 18.61
CA MET A 397 12.56 1.46 17.79
C MET A 397 11.93 0.18 18.31
N GLY A 398 10.64 0.01 18.03
CA GLY A 398 9.77 -0.98 18.67
C GLY A 398 9.33 -2.11 17.73
N LEU A 399 8.04 -2.43 17.78
CA LEU A 399 7.35 -3.27 16.80
C LEU A 399 7.51 -2.72 15.38
N THR A 400 7.41 -1.40 15.22
CA THR A 400 7.58 -0.70 13.95
C THR A 400 8.59 0.45 14.10
N PRO A 401 9.08 1.04 12.99
CA PRO A 401 9.95 2.21 13.01
C PRO A 401 9.33 3.50 13.57
N LEU A 402 8.10 3.45 14.07
CA LEU A 402 7.40 4.57 14.69
C LEU A 402 7.87 4.85 16.12
N ALA A 403 8.11 3.79 16.90
CA ALA A 403 8.52 3.95 18.29
C ALA A 403 9.95 4.48 18.41
N GLY A 404 10.27 5.09 19.55
CA GLY A 404 11.57 5.68 19.83
C GLY A 404 11.61 7.18 19.59
N LEU A 405 12.61 7.64 18.83
CA LEU A 405 12.86 9.05 18.57
C LEU A 405 11.86 9.60 17.53
N PRO A 406 11.47 10.89 17.63
CA PRO A 406 10.73 11.56 16.57
C PRO A 406 11.55 11.61 15.27
N GLY A 407 10.85 11.58 14.13
CA GLY A 407 11.45 11.70 12.80
C GLY A 407 10.91 12.89 12.03
N ALA A 408 11.24 12.95 10.74
CA ALA A 408 10.76 13.99 9.84
C ALA A 408 9.23 14.11 9.81
N THR A 409 8.54 12.96 9.67
CA THR A 409 7.07 12.88 9.65
C THR A 409 6.49 11.93 10.69
N ARG A 410 7.35 11.30 11.50
CA ARG A 410 6.96 10.30 12.51
C ARG A 410 6.93 10.90 13.90
N SER A 411 5.91 10.57 14.70
CA SER A 411 5.76 11.10 16.05
C SER A 411 6.88 10.70 17.00
N GLY A 412 7.48 9.53 16.81
CA GLY A 412 8.24 8.87 17.87
C GLY A 412 7.30 8.30 18.94
N SER A 413 7.87 7.98 20.10
CA SER A 413 7.11 7.47 21.25
C SER A 413 6.19 8.54 21.82
N ILE A 414 4.92 8.21 21.97
CA ILE A 414 3.88 9.02 22.61
C ILE A 414 3.02 8.13 23.51
N ASP A 415 2.16 8.73 24.34
CA ASP A 415 1.15 7.98 25.09
C ASP A 415 0.24 7.19 24.11
N PRO A 416 0.11 5.85 24.25
CA PRO A 416 -0.74 5.05 23.38
C PRO A 416 -2.22 5.49 23.34
N SER A 417 -2.73 6.06 24.44
CA SER A 417 -4.11 6.55 24.55
C SER A 417 -4.33 7.86 23.80
N LEU A 418 -3.26 8.66 23.59
CA LEU A 418 -3.33 9.97 22.93
C LEU A 418 -4.04 9.88 21.58
N MET A 419 -3.78 8.82 20.82
CA MET A 419 -4.32 8.68 19.47
C MET A 419 -5.84 8.56 19.43
N PHE A 420 -6.45 7.95 20.45
CA PHE A 420 -7.90 7.84 20.58
C PHE A 420 -8.55 9.17 21.01
N HIS A 421 -7.79 10.08 21.60
CA HIS A 421 -8.20 11.45 21.87
C HIS A 421 -7.95 12.39 20.69
N PHE A 422 -6.88 12.16 19.92
CA PHE A 422 -6.54 12.95 18.74
C PHE A 422 -7.57 12.76 17.62
N THR A 423 -8.07 11.53 17.43
CA THR A 423 -9.13 11.24 16.47
C THR A 423 -10.02 10.10 16.93
N HIS A 424 -11.34 10.30 16.84
CA HIS A 424 -12.34 9.25 17.07
C HIS A 424 -12.29 8.12 16.02
N SER A 425 -11.47 8.27 14.96
CA SER A 425 -11.34 7.33 13.85
C SER A 425 -9.99 6.60 13.82
N ALA A 426 -9.22 6.62 14.91
CA ALA A 426 -7.87 6.08 14.99
C ALA A 426 -7.72 4.67 14.38
N SER A 427 -8.65 3.76 14.69
CA SER A 427 -8.64 2.36 14.22
C SER A 427 -9.27 2.15 12.83
N ARG A 428 -9.87 3.18 12.22
CA ARG A 428 -10.48 3.04 10.90
C ARG A 428 -9.38 2.95 9.82
N PRO A 429 -9.63 2.27 8.68
CA PRO A 429 -8.69 2.29 7.56
C PRO A 429 -8.37 3.73 7.10
N SER A 430 -7.09 3.97 6.78
CA SER A 430 -6.63 5.20 6.13
C SER A 430 -7.12 5.26 4.68
N ARG A 431 -7.16 6.46 4.10
CA ARG A 431 -7.43 6.66 2.66
C ARG A 431 -6.38 6.03 1.76
N SER A 432 -5.16 5.89 2.28
CA SER A 432 -4.05 5.28 1.55
C SER A 432 -4.02 3.75 1.72
N ALA A 433 -4.99 3.14 2.41
CA ALA A 433 -5.10 1.69 2.50
C ALA A 433 -5.49 1.08 1.14
N SER A 434 -4.92 -0.07 0.81
CA SER A 434 -5.23 -0.84 -0.40
C SER A 434 -5.45 -2.32 -0.05
N ALA A 435 -5.82 -3.13 -1.05
CA ALA A 435 -5.96 -4.59 -0.87
C ALA A 435 -4.68 -5.26 -0.39
N HIS A 436 -3.51 -4.66 -0.67
CA HIS A 436 -2.19 -5.20 -0.33
C HIS A 436 -1.51 -4.42 0.80
N MET A 437 -2.19 -3.41 1.36
CA MET A 437 -1.63 -2.58 2.41
C MET A 437 -2.71 -2.08 3.37
N HIS A 438 -2.88 -2.81 4.46
CA HIS A 438 -3.83 -2.48 5.52
C HIS A 438 -3.21 -1.49 6.50
N ILE A 439 -3.59 -0.21 6.37
CA ILE A 439 -3.13 0.84 7.30
C ILE A 439 -4.32 1.54 7.95
N THR A 440 -4.21 1.81 9.25
CA THR A 440 -5.18 2.60 10.01
C THR A 440 -4.92 4.10 9.89
N GLN A 441 -5.91 4.93 10.23
CA GLN A 441 -5.72 6.38 10.30
C GLN A 441 -4.69 6.76 11.36
N ALA A 442 -4.62 6.03 12.48
CA ALA A 442 -3.58 6.22 13.48
C ALA A 442 -2.18 6.05 12.87
N GLU A 443 -1.96 4.97 12.12
CA GLU A 443 -0.66 4.72 11.48
C GLU A 443 -0.31 5.79 10.45
N GLU A 444 -1.27 6.25 9.65
CA GLU A 444 -1.09 7.36 8.71
C GLU A 444 -0.69 8.65 9.43
N ILE A 445 -1.47 9.06 10.44
CA ILE A 445 -1.23 10.29 11.20
C ILE A 445 0.15 10.23 11.85
N LEU A 446 0.44 9.13 12.56
CA LEU A 446 1.65 8.98 13.35
C LEU A 446 2.91 8.79 12.50
N ASN A 447 2.80 8.26 11.27
CA ASN A 447 3.97 8.06 10.40
C ASN A 447 4.18 9.16 9.35
N LYS A 448 3.12 9.84 8.89
CA LYS A 448 3.16 10.76 7.74
C LYS A 448 2.78 12.19 8.07
N GLN A 449 2.03 12.41 9.15
CA GLN A 449 1.45 13.72 9.49
C GLN A 449 1.94 14.24 10.86
N SER A 450 2.96 13.61 11.43
CA SER A 450 3.53 13.96 12.75
C SER A 450 4.98 14.42 12.61
N GLY A 451 5.77 14.34 13.69
CA GLY A 451 7.20 14.61 13.67
C GLY A 451 7.55 16.08 13.44
N TRP A 452 8.79 16.32 13.01
CA TRP A 452 9.30 17.68 12.80
C TRP A 452 8.41 18.50 11.86
N LYS A 453 7.89 17.89 10.79
CA LYS A 453 6.97 18.53 9.86
C LYS A 453 5.76 19.15 10.56
N SER A 454 5.20 18.47 11.55
CA SER A 454 4.04 18.95 12.30
C SER A 454 4.38 20.06 13.31
N LEU A 455 5.63 20.10 13.79
CA LEU A 455 6.10 21.05 14.79
C LEU A 455 6.68 22.33 14.16
N THR A 456 7.36 22.20 13.02
CA THR A 456 8.15 23.28 12.42
C THR A 456 7.73 23.61 10.98
N GLY A 457 6.75 22.88 10.43
CA GLY A 457 6.32 23.05 9.04
C GLY A 457 7.26 22.44 7.99
N THR A 458 8.44 21.95 8.39
CA THR A 458 9.43 21.36 7.47
C THR A 458 9.94 19.99 7.95
N THR A 459 10.33 19.13 7.00
CA THR A 459 11.01 17.86 7.28
C THR A 459 12.53 18.00 7.34
N ASP A 460 13.07 19.16 6.99
CA ASP A 460 14.51 19.41 6.92
C ASP A 460 15.06 19.83 8.28
N PHE A 461 15.74 18.90 8.97
CA PHE A 461 16.35 19.18 10.26
C PHE A 461 17.52 20.16 10.18
N GLY A 462 18.21 20.25 9.03
CA GLY A 462 19.26 21.24 8.82
C GLY A 462 18.68 22.65 8.87
N ALA A 463 17.56 22.87 8.19
CA ALA A 463 16.83 24.13 8.25
C ALA A 463 16.34 24.47 9.67
N ILE A 464 15.81 23.48 10.41
CA ILE A 464 15.37 23.64 11.80
C ILE A 464 16.56 24.00 12.72
N SER A 465 17.70 23.33 12.56
CA SER A 465 18.87 23.59 13.41
C SER A 465 19.56 24.93 13.14
N ALA A 466 19.30 25.50 11.96
CA ALA A 466 19.87 26.77 11.52
C ALA A 466 18.95 27.97 11.77
N SER A 467 17.67 27.76 12.09
CA SER A 467 16.81 28.85 12.54
C SER A 467 17.26 29.29 13.93
N GLU A 468 17.64 30.56 14.06
CA GLU A 468 17.91 31.17 15.36
C GLU A 468 16.64 31.11 16.22
N ASP A 469 16.79 30.83 17.53
CA ASP A 469 15.68 30.73 18.49
C ASP A 469 14.85 32.03 18.52
N GLU A 470 13.80 32.13 17.72
CA GLU A 470 12.70 33.07 17.98
C GLU A 470 11.72 32.39 18.95
N SER A 471 12.10 32.47 20.23
CA SER A 471 11.30 32.37 21.48
C SER A 471 10.08 31.45 21.52
#